data_AF-A0A2G6RBY4-F1
#
_entry.id   AF-A0A2G6RBY4-F1
#
_cell.length_a   1.000
_cell.length_b   1.000
_cell.length_c   1.000
_cell.angle_alpha   90.00
_cell.angle_beta   90.00
_cell.angle_gamma   90.00
#
_symmetry.space_group_name_H-M   'P 1'
#
loop_
_entity.id
_entity.type
_entity.pdbx_description
1 polymer ?
#
loop_
_entity_poly.entity_id
_entity_poly.type
_entity_poly.pdbx_seq_one_letter_code
_entity_poly.pdbx_strand_id
1 'polypeptide(L)'
;MKNFITYIVLLTFALVLTGWIVFSFFLPKYYLSILPFTVLFFAVVTVVVHIWQLKSAKKSLAKFARTNMVATFVKLLLYALFATIYIARFPQNALTFVVCLAIIYLSFAIFEVVTLSRFSKKNK
;
A
#
# COMPACT_ATOMS: atom_id res chain seq x y z
N MET A 1 -5.77 -14.86 8.61
CA MET A 1 -4.71 -13.93 9.04
C MET A 1 -3.33 -14.38 8.57
N LYS A 2 -2.85 -15.60 8.90
CA LYS A 2 -1.52 -16.09 8.47
C LYS A 2 -1.26 -15.92 6.96
N ASN A 3 -2.14 -16.44 6.11
CA ASN A 3 -1.96 -16.35 4.66
C ASN A 3 -1.93 -14.90 4.14
N PHE A 4 -2.73 -13.99 4.71
CA PHE A 4 -2.74 -12.57 4.29
C PHE A 4 -1.42 -11.88 4.63
N ILE A 5 -0.92 -12.07 5.85
CA ILE A 5 0.35 -11.49 6.28
C ILE A 5 1.50 -12.05 5.42
N THR A 6 1.47 -13.34 5.08
CA THR A 6 2.46 -13.92 4.17
C THR A 6 2.39 -13.29 2.78
N TYR A 7 1.20 -13.10 2.20
CA TYR A 7 1.08 -12.48 0.88
C TYR A 7 1.47 -11.00 0.88
N ILE A 8 1.15 -10.23 1.92
CA ILE A 8 1.52 -8.82 1.97
C ILE A 8 3.03 -8.65 2.17
N VAL A 9 3.64 -9.51 2.99
CA VAL A 9 5.10 -9.54 3.16
C VAL A 9 5.78 -9.92 1.85
N LEU A 10 5.25 -10.93 1.14
CA LEU A 10 5.77 -11.35 -0.16
C LEU A 10 5.63 -10.26 -1.23
N LEU A 11 4.50 -9.54 -1.25
CA LEU A 11 4.29 -8.37 -2.13
C LEU A 11 5.26 -7.23 -1.79
N THR A 12 5.42 -6.92 -0.50
CA THR A 12 6.34 -5.89 0.00
C THR A 12 7.77 -6.22 -0.42
N PHE A 13 8.18 -7.47 -0.20
CA PHE A 13 9.51 -7.96 -0.57
C PHE A 13 9.72 -7.94 -2.08
N ALA A 14 8.72 -8.37 -2.86
CA ALA A 14 8.76 -8.29 -4.32
C ALA A 14 8.91 -6.85 -4.79
N LEU A 15 8.13 -5.90 -4.26
CA LEU A 15 8.21 -4.49 -4.65
C LEU A 15 9.55 -3.85 -4.29
N VAL A 16 10.11 -4.16 -3.12
CA VAL A 16 11.45 -3.68 -2.72
C VAL A 16 12.52 -4.26 -3.65
N LEU A 17 12.49 -5.56 -3.93
CA LEU A 17 13.43 -6.21 -4.85
C LEU A 17 13.32 -5.66 -6.26
N THR A 18 12.11 -5.53 -6.82
CA THR A 18 11.92 -5.00 -8.17
C THR A 18 12.35 -3.55 -8.25
N GLY A 19 12.04 -2.74 -7.23
CA GLY A 19 12.52 -1.36 -7.15
C GLY A 19 14.04 -1.32 -7.15
N TRP A 20 14.68 -2.12 -6.31
CA TRP A 20 16.14 -2.17 -6.24
C TRP A 20 16.76 -2.59 -7.58
N ILE A 21 16.27 -3.66 -8.22
CA ILE A 21 16.78 -4.13 -9.51
C ILE A 21 16.61 -3.07 -10.60
N VAL A 22 15.41 -2.48 -10.73
CA VAL A 22 15.11 -1.50 -11.77
C VAL A 22 16.00 -0.26 -11.61
N PHE A 23 16.12 0.27 -10.40
CA PHE A 23 16.93 1.46 -10.18
C PHE A 23 18.43 1.18 -10.19
N SER A 24 18.91 0.02 -9.74
CA SER A 24 20.35 -0.29 -9.79
C SER A 24 20.85 -0.61 -11.19
N PHE A 25 20.05 -1.25 -12.04
CA PHE A 25 20.52 -1.69 -13.37
C PHE A 25 20.04 -0.82 -14.52
N PHE A 26 18.81 -0.30 -14.48
CA PHE A 26 18.21 0.42 -15.62
C PHE A 26 18.18 1.94 -15.42
N LEU A 27 17.96 2.41 -14.19
CA LEU A 27 17.71 3.84 -13.90
C LEU A 27 18.48 4.38 -12.68
N PRO A 28 19.82 4.25 -12.61
CA PRO A 28 20.61 4.61 -11.41
C PRO A 28 20.53 6.08 -11.03
N LYS A 29 20.38 6.99 -12.01
CA LYS A 29 20.21 8.43 -11.76
C LYS A 29 18.92 8.80 -11.03
N TYR A 30 17.92 7.91 -11.05
CA TYR A 30 16.60 8.13 -10.46
C TYR A 30 16.40 7.36 -9.16
N TYR A 31 17.45 6.74 -8.62
CA TYR A 31 17.32 5.99 -7.37
C TYR A 31 16.98 6.92 -6.22
N LEU A 32 15.87 6.62 -5.56
CA LEU A 32 15.41 7.34 -4.39
C LEU A 32 15.60 6.47 -3.15
N SER A 33 16.51 6.88 -2.26
CA SER A 33 16.79 6.15 -1.01
C SER A 33 15.56 6.01 -0.10
N ILE A 34 14.50 6.80 -0.31
CA ILE A 34 13.24 6.70 0.43
C ILE A 34 12.34 5.54 -0.04
N LEU A 35 12.60 4.93 -1.19
CA LEU A 35 11.68 3.94 -1.77
C LEU A 35 11.42 2.74 -0.87
N PRO A 36 12.42 2.10 -0.24
CA PRO A 36 12.17 0.98 0.66
C PRO A 36 11.28 1.39 1.85
N PHE A 37 11.50 2.58 2.39
CA PHE A 37 10.69 3.14 3.47
C PHE A 37 9.26 3.47 3.02
N THR A 38 9.10 3.90 1.77
CA THR A 38 7.78 4.17 1.16
C THR A 38 7.00 2.87 1.02
N VAL A 39 7.61 1.82 0.47
CA VAL A 39 6.98 0.50 0.34
C VAL A 39 6.61 -0.07 1.72
N LEU A 40 7.50 0.07 2.70
CA LEU A 40 7.25 -0.36 4.08
C LEU A 40 6.08 0.42 4.72
N PHE A 41 6.03 1.74 4.53
CA PHE A 41 4.93 2.58 5.01
C PHE A 41 3.58 2.12 4.45
N PHE A 42 3.51 1.87 3.13
CA PHE A 42 2.31 1.34 2.49
C PHE A 42 1.91 -0.03 3.07
N ALA A 43 2.88 -0.93 3.25
CA ALA A 43 2.63 -2.24 3.84
C ALA A 43 2.05 -2.14 5.25
N VAL A 44 2.64 -1.31 6.13
CA VAL A 44 2.16 -1.09 7.50
C VAL A 44 0.73 -0.55 7.49
N VAL A 45 0.46 0.48 6.69
CA VAL A 45 -0.86 1.08 6.58
C VAL A 45 -1.90 0.05 6.10
N THR A 46 -1.57 -0.75 5.08
CA THR A 46 -2.46 -1.80 4.58
C THR A 46 -2.70 -2.90 5.61
N VAL A 47 -1.70 -3.31 6.40
CA VAL A 47 -1.88 -4.28 7.49
C VAL A 47 -2.84 -3.74 8.55
N VAL A 48 -2.62 -2.50 9.00
CA VAL A 48 -3.46 -1.86 10.02
C VAL A 48 -4.91 -1.78 9.55
N VAL A 49 -5.12 -1.35 8.30
CA VAL A 49 -6.46 -1.26 7.72
C VAL A 49 -7.11 -2.63 7.58
N HIS A 50 -6.37 -3.64 7.14
CA HIS A 50 -6.91 -5.00 7.00
C HIS A 50 -7.36 -5.58 8.34
N ILE A 51 -6.58 -5.36 9.41
CA ILE A 51 -6.96 -5.78 10.78
C ILE A 51 -8.26 -5.08 11.20
N TRP A 52 -8.39 -3.78 10.91
CA TRP A 52 -9.59 -3.02 11.25
C TRP A 52 -10.83 -3.51 10.47
N GLN A 53 -10.69 -3.74 9.17
CA GLN A 53 -11.73 -4.29 8.30
C GLN A 53 -12.17 -5.70 8.78
N LEU A 54 -11.24 -6.59 9.13
CA LEU A 54 -11.55 -7.93 9.63
C LEU A 54 -12.35 -7.89 10.94
N LYS A 55 -12.01 -6.96 11.86
CA LYS A 55 -12.74 -6.80 13.12
C LYS A 55 -14.19 -6.33 12.89
N SER A 56 -14.42 -5.51 11.87
CA SER A 56 -15.76 -5.05 11.48
C SER A 56 -16.56 -6.11 10.70
N ALA A 57 -15.89 -6.92 9.86
CA ALA A 57 -16.53 -7.97 9.06
C ALA A 57 -17.24 -9.03 9.90
N LYS A 58 -16.73 -9.33 11.10
CA LYS A 58 -17.36 -10.27 12.03
C LYS A 58 -18.72 -9.81 12.58
N LYS A 59 -19.08 -8.52 12.44
CA LYS A 59 -20.30 -7.95 13.04
C LYS A 59 -21.47 -7.85 12.05
N SER A 60 -21.25 -7.34 10.83
CA SER A 60 -22.24 -7.36 9.74
C SER A 60 -21.63 -6.84 8.41
N LEU A 61 -22.23 -7.23 7.28
CA LEU A 61 -21.87 -6.74 5.94
C LEU A 61 -22.01 -5.22 5.79
N ALA A 62 -23.07 -4.62 6.32
CA ALA A 62 -23.27 -3.17 6.28
C ALA A 62 -22.18 -2.40 7.05
N LYS A 63 -21.74 -2.94 8.20
CA LYS A 63 -20.66 -2.35 9.00
C LYS A 63 -19.30 -2.51 8.31
N PHE A 64 -19.08 -3.62 7.62
CA PHE A 64 -17.90 -3.84 6.79
C PHE A 64 -17.80 -2.80 5.66
N ALA A 65 -18.88 -2.57 4.89
CA ALA A 65 -18.89 -1.58 3.81
C ALA A 65 -18.55 -0.18 4.32
N ARG A 66 -19.17 0.25 5.43
CA ARG A 66 -18.89 1.55 6.05
C ARG A 66 -17.44 1.66 6.54
N THR A 67 -16.93 0.65 7.24
CA THR A 67 -15.52 0.65 7.69
C THR A 67 -14.56 0.66 6.51
N ASN A 68 -14.87 -0.04 5.42
CA ASN A 68 -14.03 -0.07 4.22
C ASN A 68 -13.91 1.32 3.56
N MET A 69 -15.02 2.05 3.45
CA MET A 69 -15.01 3.41 2.89
C MET A 69 -14.19 4.37 3.76
N VAL A 70 -14.41 4.37 5.08
CA VAL A 70 -13.64 5.21 6.01
C VAL A 70 -12.16 4.86 5.97
N ALA A 71 -11.81 3.58 5.98
CA ALA A 71 -10.42 3.15 5.93
C ALA A 71 -9.74 3.56 4.60
N THR A 72 -10.46 3.50 3.48
CA THR A 72 -9.95 3.93 2.18
C THR A 72 -9.70 5.44 2.15
N PHE A 73 -10.63 6.22 2.70
CA PHE A 73 -10.49 7.67 2.82
C PHE A 73 -9.28 8.05 3.70
N VAL A 74 -9.16 7.46 4.88
CA VAL A 74 -8.03 7.72 5.79
C VAL A 74 -6.70 7.33 5.15
N LYS A 75 -6.63 6.21 4.42
CA LYS A 75 -5.42 5.81 3.67
C LYS A 75 -5.02 6.85 2.65
N LEU A 76 -5.97 7.32 1.84
CA LEU A 76 -5.68 8.33 0.81
C LEU A 76 -5.15 9.61 1.43
N LEU A 77 -5.73 10.07 2.55
CA LEU A 77 -5.21 11.22 3.28
C LEU A 77 -3.79 10.99 3.83
N LEU A 78 -3.51 9.82 4.39
CA LEU A 78 -2.17 9.48 4.89
C LEU A 78 -1.14 9.44 3.76
N TYR A 79 -1.49 8.85 2.62
CA TYR A 79 -0.61 8.77 1.45
C TYR A 79 -0.37 10.16 0.83
N ALA A 80 -1.41 10.99 0.74
CA ALA A 80 -1.28 12.36 0.28
C ALA A 80 -0.40 13.19 1.22
N LEU A 81 -0.60 13.10 2.53
CA LEU A 81 0.23 13.80 3.52
C LEU A 81 1.69 13.36 3.45
N PHE A 82 1.94 12.05 3.38
CA PHE A 82 3.28 11.50 3.21
C PHE A 82 3.94 12.03 1.93
N ALA A 83 3.20 12.06 0.82
CA ALA A 83 3.71 12.56 -0.44
C ALA A 83 4.06 14.05 -0.38
N THR A 84 3.18 14.88 0.17
CA THR A 84 3.39 16.31 0.33
C THR A 84 4.62 16.61 1.18
N ILE A 85 4.80 15.89 2.31
CA ILE A 85 5.96 16.07 3.18
C ILE A 85 7.26 15.73 2.43
N TYR A 86 7.27 14.65 1.65
CA TYR A 86 8.47 14.27 0.90
C TYR A 86 8.80 15.29 -0.20
N ILE A 87 7.80 15.67 -1.01
CA ILE A 87 7.96 16.61 -2.12
C ILE A 87 8.41 17.98 -1.60
N ALA A 88 7.88 18.44 -0.46
CA ALA A 88 8.28 19.70 0.14
C ALA A 88 9.76 19.72 0.59
N ARG A 89 10.33 18.57 0.98
CA ARG A 89 11.74 18.47 1.38
C ARG A 89 12.69 18.21 0.23
N PHE A 90 12.24 17.52 -0.82
CA PHE A 90 13.06 17.11 -1.96
C PHE A 90 12.35 17.41 -3.30
N PRO A 91 12.07 18.68 -3.61
CA PRO A 91 11.32 19.04 -4.81
C PRO A 91 12.00 18.59 -6.11
N GLN A 92 13.33 18.50 -6.13
CA GLN A 92 14.12 18.00 -7.27
C GLN A 92 13.76 16.57 -7.69
N ASN A 93 13.25 15.77 -6.76
CA ASN A 93 12.90 14.36 -6.97
C ASN A 93 11.38 14.15 -7.08
N ALA A 94 10.57 15.22 -7.10
CA ALA A 94 9.13 15.15 -6.96
C ALA A 94 8.47 14.28 -8.05
N LEU A 95 8.84 14.49 -9.32
CA LEU A 95 8.25 13.74 -10.44
C LEU A 95 8.54 12.23 -10.32
N THR A 96 9.81 11.87 -10.12
CA THR A 96 10.24 10.48 -9.92
C THR A 96 9.51 9.83 -8.75
N PHE A 97 9.41 10.56 -7.63
CA PHE A 97 8.76 10.06 -6.43
C PHE A 97 7.26 9.83 -6.63
N VAL A 98 6.55 10.77 -7.28
CA VAL A 98 5.11 10.63 -7.56
C VAL A 98 4.83 9.42 -8.46
N VAL A 99 5.64 9.21 -9.50
CA VAL A 99 5.50 8.03 -10.39
C VAL A 99 5.71 6.73 -9.60
N CYS A 100 6.75 6.66 -8.77
CA CYS A 100 6.99 5.49 -7.93
C CYS A 100 5.85 5.27 -6.93
N LEU A 101 5.38 6.34 -6.29
CA LEU A 101 4.29 6.30 -5.33
C LEU A 101 3.00 5.80 -5.99
N ALA A 102 2.70 6.21 -7.22
CA ALA A 102 1.55 5.73 -7.97
C ALA A 102 1.62 4.21 -8.24
N ILE A 103 2.80 3.70 -8.67
CA ILE A 103 3.01 2.26 -8.91
C ILE A 103 2.85 1.47 -7.61
N ILE A 104 3.46 1.93 -6.52
CA ILE A 104 3.35 1.29 -5.20
C ILE A 104 1.89 1.30 -4.74
N TYR A 105 1.21 2.45 -4.81
CA TYR A 105 -0.19 2.60 -4.44
C TYR A 105 -1.09 1.63 -5.21
N LEU A 106 -0.98 1.58 -6.54
CA LEU A 106 -1.79 0.68 -7.36
C LEU A 106 -1.53 -0.78 -7.00
N SER A 107 -0.28 -1.17 -6.78
CA SER A 107 0.09 -2.53 -6.40
C SER A 107 -0.59 -2.95 -5.09
N PHE A 108 -0.53 -2.10 -4.06
CA PHE A 108 -1.20 -2.37 -2.78
C PHE A 108 -2.72 -2.29 -2.88
N ALA A 109 -3.28 -1.37 -3.66
CA ALA A 109 -4.72 -1.24 -3.86
C ALA A 109 -5.31 -2.48 -4.55
N ILE A 110 -4.68 -2.96 -5.63
CA ILE A 110 -5.08 -4.19 -6.33
C ILE A 110 -5.02 -5.37 -5.37
N PHE A 111 -3.92 -5.50 -4.63
CA PHE A 111 -3.76 -6.57 -3.65
C PHE A 111 -4.87 -6.58 -2.58
N GLU A 112 -5.24 -5.41 -2.07
CA GLU A 112 -6.29 -5.27 -1.08
C GLU A 112 -7.66 -5.66 -1.64
N VAL A 113 -8.01 -5.20 -2.84
CA VAL A 113 -9.28 -5.55 -3.52
C VAL A 113 -9.37 -7.04 -3.82
N VAL A 114 -8.29 -7.64 -4.34
CA VAL A 114 -8.23 -9.10 -4.61
C VAL A 114 -8.37 -9.90 -3.32
N THR A 115 -7.75 -9.44 -2.23
CA THR A 115 -7.86 -10.13 -0.95
C THR A 115 -9.27 -10.01 -0.36
N LEU A 116 -9.84 -8.80 -0.32
CA LEU A 116 -11.17 -8.55 0.25
C LEU A 116 -12.27 -9.32 -0.52
N SER A 117 -12.18 -9.36 -1.85
CA SER A 117 -13.14 -10.10 -2.68
C SER A 117 -13.12 -11.61 -2.41
N ARG A 118 -11.94 -12.21 -2.19
CA ARG A 118 -11.81 -13.62 -1.78
C ARG A 118 -12.44 -13.91 -0.42
N PHE A 119 -12.35 -12.98 0.54
CA PHE A 119 -12.99 -13.14 1.85
C PHE A 119 -14.51 -13.06 1.77
N SER A 120 -15.06 -12.17 0.94
CA SER A 120 -16.52 -12.06 0.76
C SER A 120 -17.13 -13.31 0.12
N LYS A 121 -16.42 -13.92 -0.86
CA LYS A 121 -16.89 -15.13 -1.56
C LYS A 121 -16.90 -16.40 -0.70
N LYS A 122 -16.08 -16.47 0.36
CA LYS A 122 -15.97 -17.63 1.26
C LYS A 122 -17.03 -17.66 2.37
N ASN A 123 -17.73 -16.55 2.59
CA ASN A 123 -18.81 -16.41 3.58
C ASN A 123 -20.22 -16.39 2.94
N LYS A 124 -20.32 -16.69 1.64
CA LYS A 124 -21.57 -17.08 0.97
C LYS A 124 -21.58 -18.60 0.84
#